data_AF-A0A8H7N227-F1
#
_entry.id   AF-A0A8H7N227-F1
#
_cell.length_a   1.000
_cell.length_b   1.000
_cell.length_c   1.000
_cell.angle_alpha   90.00
_cell.angle_beta   90.00
_cell.angle_gamma   90.00
#
_symmetry.space_group_name_H-M   'P 1'
#
loop_
_entity.id
_entity.type
_entity.pdbx_description
1 polymer ?
#
loop_
_entity_poly.entity_id
_entity_poly.type
_entity_poly.pdbx_seq_one_letter_code
_entity_poly.pdbx_strand_id
1 'polypeptide(L)'
;MTAFQMDAGKFFTFWVLTVLSALTFTQLYRMIGSLFRSFDNASKISGFWSSAMMVYAGYFISYQNMHPRFQWILWINPASYGYEAIMANELGGLSLECIGSQLVPNGDGYSTTTNRACTVAGAGPDGMFMIGDNYMRQSYSFQLCTFGATLES
;
A
#
# COMPACT_ATOMS: atom_id res chain seq x y z
N MET A 1 11.66 -11.64 6.83
CA MET A 1 10.44 -11.58 7.66
C MET A 1 10.65 -10.48 8.70
N THR A 2 10.01 -9.34 8.53
CA THR A 2 10.33 -8.07 9.19
C THR A 2 9.45 -7.76 10.41
N ALA A 3 8.99 -8.79 11.15
CA ALA A 3 8.11 -8.66 12.32
C ALA A 3 6.81 -7.86 12.05
N PHE A 4 6.06 -8.28 11.04
CA PHE A 4 4.68 -7.81 10.80
C PHE A 4 3.68 -8.43 11.79
N GLN A 5 2.37 -8.23 11.60
CA GLN A 5 1.38 -8.78 12.54
C GLN A 5 1.59 -10.29 12.73
N MET A 6 1.81 -10.70 13.98
CA MET A 6 2.19 -12.06 14.37
C MET A 6 0.97 -12.98 14.43
N ASP A 7 0.19 -12.99 13.35
CA ASP A 7 -0.96 -13.87 13.14
C ASP A 7 -0.68 -14.84 11.98
N ALA A 8 -0.99 -16.12 12.19
CA ALA A 8 -0.73 -17.15 11.21
C ALA A 8 -1.56 -16.95 9.92
N GLY A 9 -2.82 -16.52 10.05
CA GLY A 9 -3.71 -16.25 8.92
C GLY A 9 -3.22 -15.09 8.05
N LYS A 10 -2.80 -13.99 8.69
CA LYS A 10 -2.20 -12.84 7.99
C LYS A 10 -0.90 -13.22 7.29
N PHE A 11 -0.05 -14.02 7.93
CA PHE A 11 1.20 -14.50 7.31
C PHE A 11 0.96 -15.32 6.04
N PHE A 12 0.04 -16.28 6.06
CA PHE A 12 -0.25 -17.09 4.87
C PHE A 12 -0.91 -16.27 3.76
N THR A 13 -1.79 -15.33 4.11
CA THR A 13 -2.38 -14.39 3.14
C THR A 13 -1.30 -13.55 2.47
N PHE A 14 -0.40 -12.95 3.26
CA PHE A 14 0.76 -12.22 2.74
C PHE A 14 1.63 -13.06 1.81
N TRP A 15 1.91 -14.32 2.20
CA TRP A 15 2.72 -15.23 1.41
C TRP A 15 2.05 -15.57 0.07
N VAL A 16 0.77 -15.93 0.07
CA VAL A 16 0.01 -16.23 -1.16
C VAL A 16 -0.05 -15.00 -2.07
N LEU A 17 -0.34 -13.81 -1.53
CA LEU A 17 -0.37 -12.56 -2.32
C LEU A 17 0.98 -12.26 -2.97
N THR A 18 2.08 -12.50 -2.24
CA THR A 18 3.44 -12.32 -2.76
C THR A 18 3.75 -13.31 -3.88
N VAL A 19 3.40 -14.60 -3.70
CA VAL A 19 3.59 -15.63 -4.73
C VAL A 19 2.75 -15.35 -5.97
N LEU A 20 1.48 -14.96 -5.80
CA LEU A 20 0.60 -14.58 -6.91
C LEU A 20 1.14 -13.37 -7.68
N SER A 21 1.64 -12.36 -6.97
CA SER A 21 2.27 -11.20 -7.59
C SER A 21 3.49 -11.60 -8.41
N ALA A 22 4.38 -12.44 -7.85
CA ALA A 22 5.55 -12.94 -8.56
C ALA A 22 5.19 -13.77 -9.81
N LEU A 23 4.17 -14.63 -9.72
CA LEU A 23 3.67 -15.40 -10.86
C LEU A 23 3.11 -14.48 -11.95
N THR A 24 2.33 -13.46 -11.56
CA THR A 24 1.74 -12.50 -12.51
C THR A 24 2.81 -11.72 -13.27
N PHE A 25 3.82 -11.20 -12.58
CA PHE A 25 4.97 -10.56 -13.23
C PHE A 25 5.73 -11.51 -14.15
N THR A 26 5.91 -12.77 -13.73
CA THR A 26 6.56 -13.79 -14.56
C THR A 26 5.80 -14.01 -15.86
N GLN A 27 4.47 -14.14 -15.82
CA GLN A 27 3.65 -14.31 -17.02
C GLN A 27 3.66 -13.07 -17.91
N LEU A 28 3.66 -11.87 -17.31
CA LEU A 28 3.76 -10.61 -18.04
C LEU A 28 5.07 -10.51 -18.82
N TYR A 29 6.21 -10.89 -18.23
CA TYR A 29 7.49 -10.93 -18.95
C TYR A 29 7.50 -11.98 -20.06
N ARG A 30 6.84 -13.13 -19.87
CA ARG A 30 6.68 -14.15 -20.91
C ARG A 30 5.82 -13.66 -22.08
N MET A 31 4.75 -12.92 -21.78
CA MET A 31 3.91 -12.28 -22.80
C MET A 31 4.72 -11.29 -23.64
N ILE A 32 5.49 -10.41 -22.98
CA ILE A 32 6.39 -9.47 -23.66
C ILE A 32 7.39 -10.24 -24.54
N GLY A 33 8.02 -11.29 -24.01
CA GLY A 33 8.93 -12.15 -24.78
C GLY A 33 8.29 -12.78 -26.02
N SER A 34 7.02 -13.17 -25.95
CA SER A 34 6.29 -13.76 -27.08
C SER A 34 5.93 -12.78 -28.20
N LEU A 35 5.84 -11.48 -27.88
CA LEU A 35 5.47 -10.44 -28.84
C LEU A 35 6.65 -10.01 -29.73
N PHE A 36 7.89 -10.26 -29.30
CA PHE A 36 9.09 -9.83 -30.01
C PHE A 36 9.84 -11.00 -30.67
N ARG A 37 10.25 -10.82 -31.92
CA ARG A 37 11.12 -11.76 -32.65
C ARG A 37 12.61 -11.63 -32.31
N SER A 38 13.02 -10.52 -31.69
CA SER A 38 14.42 -10.20 -31.39
C SER A 38 14.63 -9.94 -29.89
N PHE A 39 15.64 -10.60 -29.30
CA PHE A 39 15.94 -10.53 -27.87
C PHE A 39 16.38 -9.13 -27.40
N ASP A 40 17.16 -8.42 -28.21
CA ASP A 40 17.65 -7.07 -27.88
C ASP A 40 16.52 -6.04 -27.74
N ASN A 41 15.48 -6.14 -28.59
CA ASN A 41 14.33 -5.25 -28.53
C ASN A 41 13.39 -5.63 -27.39
N ALA A 42 13.20 -6.93 -27.16
CA ALA A 42 12.38 -7.43 -26.05
C ALA A 42 12.88 -6.92 -24.69
N SER A 43 14.19 -6.99 -24.45
CA SER A 43 14.81 -6.61 -23.17
C SER A 43 14.71 -5.11 -22.88
N LYS A 44 14.83 -4.26 -23.92
CA LYS A 44 14.66 -2.81 -23.78
C LYS A 44 13.23 -2.45 -23.39
N ILE A 45 12.26 -3.09 -24.02
CA ILE A 45 10.84 -2.81 -23.82
C ILE A 45 10.37 -3.37 -22.48
N SER A 46 10.82 -4.57 -22.08
CA SER A 46 10.52 -5.12 -20.76
C SER A 46 11.07 -4.23 -19.64
N GLY A 47 12.30 -3.71 -19.77
CA GLY A 47 12.88 -2.81 -18.78
C GLY A 47 12.11 -1.49 -18.63
N PHE A 48 11.69 -0.89 -19.75
CA PHE A 48 10.86 0.31 -19.74
C PHE A 48 9.47 0.04 -19.14
N TRP A 49 8.87 -1.09 -19.48
CA TRP A 49 7.56 -1.47 -18.93
C TRP A 49 7.64 -1.74 -17.41
N SER A 50 8.66 -2.47 -16.94
CA SER A 50 8.88 -2.72 -15.51
C SER A 50 9.06 -1.44 -14.71
N SER A 51 9.84 -0.49 -15.23
CA SER A 51 10.07 0.79 -14.53
C SER A 51 8.78 1.62 -14.47
N ALA A 52 8.00 1.67 -15.54
CA ALA A 52 6.71 2.33 -15.55
C ALA A 52 5.76 1.71 -14.51
N MET A 53 5.64 0.37 -14.48
CA MET A 53 4.79 -0.32 -13.51
C MET A 53 5.23 -0.09 -12.06
N MET A 54 6.54 -0.01 -11.78
CA MET A 54 7.05 0.24 -10.42
C MET A 54 6.72 1.66 -9.93
N VAL A 55 6.87 2.67 -10.79
CA VAL A 55 6.55 4.07 -10.45
C VAL A 55 5.05 4.23 -10.18
N TYR A 56 4.22 3.56 -11.00
CA TYR A 56 2.75 3.60 -10.88
C TYR A 56 2.18 2.49 -9.99
N ALA A 57 2.98 1.80 -9.17
CA ALA A 57 2.51 0.77 -8.25
C ALA A 57 1.78 1.35 -7.01
N GLY A 58 1.84 2.67 -6.80
CA GLY A 58 1.18 3.35 -5.68
C GLY A 58 2.09 3.69 -4.50
N TYR A 59 3.30 3.11 -4.43
CA TYR A 59 4.27 3.43 -3.36
C TYR A 59 4.92 4.81 -3.55
N PHE A 60 5.39 5.13 -4.77
CA PHE A 60 6.06 6.40 -5.07
C PHE A 60 5.10 7.57 -5.24
N ILE A 61 3.94 7.31 -5.87
CA ILE A 61 2.91 8.30 -6.13
C ILE A 61 1.60 7.73 -5.60
N SER A 62 1.07 8.34 -4.54
CA SER A 62 -0.26 8.00 -4.03
C SER A 62 -1.34 8.33 -5.09
N TYR A 63 -2.37 7.49 -5.15
CA TYR A 63 -3.51 7.60 -6.07
C TYR A 63 -4.13 9.01 -6.11
N GLN A 64 -4.20 9.71 -4.96
CA GLN A 64 -4.81 11.04 -4.84
C GLN A 64 -4.04 12.13 -5.58
N ASN A 65 -2.73 11.98 -5.71
CA ASN A 65 -1.85 12.98 -6.33
C ASN A 65 -1.61 12.70 -7.82
N MET A 66 -2.26 11.67 -8.39
CA MET A 66 -2.02 11.23 -9.76
C MET A 66 -2.92 11.97 -10.74
N HIS A 67 -2.33 12.51 -11.81
CA HIS A 67 -3.07 13.24 -12.84
C HIS A 67 -4.11 12.31 -13.52
N PRO A 68 -5.38 12.73 -13.69
CA PRO A 68 -6.49 11.85 -14.05
C PRO A 68 -6.29 11.08 -15.38
N ARG A 69 -5.54 11.65 -16.32
CA ARG A 69 -5.22 11.00 -17.60
C ARG A 69 -4.25 9.82 -17.49
N PHE A 70 -3.53 9.66 -16.38
CA PHE A 70 -2.63 8.52 -16.17
C PHE A 70 -3.22 7.45 -15.24
N GLN A 71 -4.38 7.72 -14.62
CA GLN A 71 -5.04 6.79 -13.71
C GLN A 71 -5.37 5.44 -14.37
N TRP A 72 -5.63 5.41 -15.69
CA TRP A 72 -5.89 4.16 -16.42
C TRP A 72 -4.75 3.14 -16.33
N ILE A 73 -3.49 3.58 -16.17
CA ILE A 73 -2.32 2.69 -16.05
C ILE A 73 -2.40 1.87 -14.76
N LEU A 74 -2.97 2.45 -13.69
CA LEU A 74 -3.18 1.77 -12.42
C LEU A 74 -4.04 0.51 -12.60
N TRP A 75 -5.09 0.60 -13.42
CA TRP A 75 -6.02 -0.50 -13.67
C TRP A 75 -5.40 -1.69 -14.42
N ILE A 76 -4.35 -1.45 -15.20
CA ILE A 76 -3.62 -2.51 -15.92
C ILE A 76 -2.47 -3.05 -15.06
N ASN A 77 -1.99 -2.27 -14.10
CA ASN A 77 -0.80 -2.57 -13.34
C ASN A 77 -1.08 -3.61 -12.24
N PRO A 78 -0.63 -4.88 -12.38
CA PRO A 78 -0.84 -5.90 -11.35
C PRO A 78 -0.13 -5.58 -10.03
N ALA A 79 0.91 -4.73 -10.06
CA ALA A 79 1.65 -4.30 -8.87
C ALA A 79 0.77 -3.51 -7.91
N SER A 80 -0.14 -2.69 -8.44
CA SER A 80 -1.02 -1.82 -7.65
C SER A 80 -1.98 -2.66 -6.80
N TYR A 81 -2.61 -3.67 -7.40
CA TYR A 81 -3.48 -4.61 -6.72
C TYR A 81 -2.76 -5.44 -5.67
N GLY A 82 -1.54 -5.90 -5.97
CA GLY A 82 -0.71 -6.64 -5.00
C GLY A 82 -0.34 -5.77 -3.79
N TYR A 83 0.06 -4.52 -4.03
CA TYR A 83 0.39 -3.57 -2.98
C TYR A 83 -0.82 -3.24 -2.09
N GLU A 84 -1.97 -2.96 -2.69
CA GLU A 84 -3.23 -2.69 -1.98
C GLU A 84 -3.65 -3.90 -1.11
N ALA A 85 -3.61 -5.11 -1.66
CA ALA A 85 -3.98 -6.32 -0.93
C ALA A 85 -3.05 -6.62 0.26
N ILE A 86 -1.74 -6.41 0.09
CA ILE A 86 -0.76 -6.58 1.17
C ILE A 86 -0.95 -5.51 2.25
N MET A 87 -1.15 -4.25 1.86
CA MET A 87 -1.43 -3.16 2.79
C MET A 87 -2.70 -3.42 3.59
N ALA A 88 -3.78 -3.84 2.94
CA ALA A 88 -5.04 -4.19 3.59
C ALA A 88 -4.89 -5.34 4.59
N ASN A 89 -4.08 -6.36 4.27
CA ASN A 89 -3.81 -7.48 5.18
C ASN A 89 -3.07 -7.04 6.46
N GLU A 90 -2.05 -6.19 6.32
CA GLU A 90 -1.18 -5.81 7.44
C GLU A 90 -1.73 -4.67 8.27
N LEU A 91 -2.22 -3.61 7.63
CA LEU A 91 -2.76 -2.43 8.31
C LEU A 91 -4.23 -2.61 8.71
N GLY A 92 -4.93 -3.58 8.10
CA GLY A 92 -6.33 -3.89 8.44
C GLY A 92 -6.48 -4.28 9.90
N GLY A 93 -7.19 -3.47 10.68
CA GLY A 93 -7.40 -3.69 12.12
C GLY A 93 -6.15 -3.49 12.98
N LEU A 94 -5.09 -2.87 12.47
CA LEU A 94 -3.89 -2.50 13.23
C LEU A 94 -4.05 -1.09 13.82
N SER A 95 -3.79 -0.95 15.12
CA SER A 95 -3.65 0.34 15.80
C SER A 95 -2.21 0.56 16.23
N LEU A 96 -1.59 1.65 15.79
CA LEU A 96 -0.23 2.03 16.14
C LEU A 96 -0.26 3.20 17.13
N GLU A 97 0.41 3.07 18.26
CA GLU A 97 0.58 4.17 19.20
C GLU A 97 1.58 5.19 18.62
N CYS A 98 1.17 6.45 18.57
CA CYS A 98 2.07 7.52 18.13
C CYS A 98 3.01 7.88 19.28
N ILE A 99 4.32 7.86 19.02
CA ILE A 99 5.34 8.12 20.04
C ILE A 99 6.26 9.28 19.65
N GLY A 100 6.77 9.99 20.65
CA GLY A 100 7.76 11.06 20.48
C GLY A 100 7.31 12.14 19.49
N SER A 101 8.13 12.42 18.48
CA SER A 101 7.98 13.52 17.52
C SER A 101 6.72 13.47 16.65
N GLN A 102 5.98 12.36 16.64
CA GLN A 102 4.71 12.22 15.93
C GLN A 102 3.53 12.87 16.67
N LEU A 103 3.70 13.19 17.96
CA LEU A 103 2.67 13.78 18.82
C LEU A 103 2.86 15.30 18.92
N VAL A 104 2.03 16.10 18.28
CA VAL A 104 2.13 17.56 18.40
C VAL A 104 1.13 18.07 19.44
N PRO A 105 1.53 18.94 20.38
CA PRO A 105 2.85 19.58 20.56
C PRO A 105 3.93 18.69 21.20
N ASN A 106 5.18 18.84 20.72
CA ASN A 106 6.39 18.20 21.28
C ASN A 106 7.26 19.25 21.97
N GLY A 107 7.75 18.98 23.18
CA GLY A 107 8.69 19.87 23.87
C GLY A 107 8.78 19.62 25.37
N ASP A 108 9.75 20.28 26.01
CA ASP A 108 9.94 20.23 27.46
C ASP A 108 8.81 21.03 28.16
N GLY A 109 8.08 20.39 29.08
CA GLY A 109 6.77 20.87 29.58
C GLY A 109 5.55 20.23 28.88
N TYR A 110 5.78 19.62 27.72
CA TYR A 110 4.94 18.66 27.00
C TYR A 110 4.30 17.53 27.78
N SER A 111 4.92 17.02 28.86
CA SER A 111 4.99 15.58 29.21
C SER A 111 3.67 14.84 29.46
N THR A 112 2.57 15.56 29.66
CA THR A 112 1.24 14.99 29.91
C THR A 112 0.53 14.64 28.59
N THR A 113 -0.20 13.53 28.57
CA THR A 113 -0.96 13.02 27.41
C THR A 113 -2.19 13.86 27.04
N THR A 114 -2.57 14.81 27.89
CA THR A 114 -3.75 15.68 27.69
C THR A 114 -3.44 16.77 26.66
N ASN A 115 -4.24 16.85 25.58
CA ASN A 115 -4.12 17.82 24.47
C ASN A 115 -2.99 17.58 23.46
N ARG A 116 -2.56 16.33 23.28
CA ARG A 116 -1.66 15.96 22.18
C ARG A 116 -2.42 15.23 21.07
N ALA A 117 -2.02 15.46 19.82
CA ALA A 117 -2.59 14.80 18.67
C ALA A 117 -1.49 14.27 17.74
N CYS A 118 -1.74 13.12 17.13
CA CYS A 118 -0.85 12.51 16.17
C CYS A 118 -0.92 13.22 14.82
N THR A 119 0.23 13.51 14.23
CA THR A 119 0.32 14.18 12.91
C THR A 119 0.21 13.23 11.73
N VAL A 120 0.20 11.92 12.00
CA VAL A 120 0.10 10.88 10.97
C VAL A 120 -1.34 10.83 10.44
N ALA A 121 -1.48 10.69 9.12
CA ALA A 121 -2.79 10.45 8.51
C ALA A 121 -3.46 9.22 9.16
N GLY A 122 -4.77 9.23 9.33
CA GLY A 122 -5.49 8.15 10.00
C GLY A 122 -5.42 8.15 11.53
N ALA A 123 -4.98 9.26 12.16
CA ALA A 123 -5.12 9.44 13.60
C ALA A 123 -6.59 9.25 14.05
N GLY A 124 -6.79 8.44 15.10
CA GLY A 124 -8.09 8.19 15.70
C GLY A 124 -8.61 9.39 16.51
N PRO A 125 -9.87 9.34 16.99
CA PRO A 125 -10.49 10.43 17.75
C PRO A 125 -9.74 10.78 19.04
N ASP A 126 -9.07 9.78 19.63
CA ASP A 126 -8.29 9.92 20.87
C ASP A 126 -6.94 10.63 20.65
N GLY A 127 -6.55 10.90 19.41
CA GLY A 127 -5.34 11.65 19.06
C GLY A 127 -4.00 10.93 19.34
N MET A 128 -4.02 9.83 20.09
CA MET A 128 -2.82 9.09 20.51
C MET A 128 -2.51 7.86 19.65
N PHE A 129 -3.50 7.35 18.93
CA PHE A 129 -3.39 6.15 18.10
C PHE A 129 -3.66 6.47 16.63
N MET A 130 -2.89 5.83 15.76
CA MET A 130 -3.13 5.78 14.34
C MET A 130 -3.86 4.47 14.02
N ILE A 131 -5.01 4.58 13.34
CA ILE A 131 -5.83 3.45 12.92
C ILE A 131 -5.49 3.13 11.47
N GLY A 132 -4.99 1.93 11.20
CA GLY A 132 -4.52 1.51 9.88
C GLY A 132 -5.59 1.63 8.79
N ASP A 133 -6.85 1.36 9.13
CA ASP A 133 -7.98 1.50 8.20
C ASP A 133 -8.20 2.95 7.75
N ASN A 134 -8.13 3.89 8.70
CA ASN A 134 -8.26 5.32 8.39
C ASN A 134 -7.04 5.83 7.62
N TYR A 135 -5.85 5.31 7.93
CA TYR A 135 -4.64 5.64 7.19
C TYR A 135 -4.71 5.21 5.73
N MET A 136 -5.18 3.99 5.45
CA MET A 136 -5.33 3.52 4.06
C MET A 136 -6.35 4.35 3.28
N ARG A 137 -7.49 4.70 3.90
CA ARG A 137 -8.49 5.57 3.28
C ARG A 137 -7.96 6.98 3.01
N GLN A 138 -7.25 7.58 3.97
CA GLN A 138 -6.77 8.96 3.85
C GLN A 138 -5.52 9.10 2.99
N SER A 139 -4.59 8.14 3.05
CA SER A 139 -3.32 8.22 2.33
C SER A 139 -3.38 7.64 0.92
N TYR A 140 -4.24 6.64 0.67
CA TYR A 140 -4.28 5.93 -0.61
C TYR A 140 -5.68 5.88 -1.26
N SER A 141 -6.73 6.34 -0.58
CA SER A 141 -8.13 6.16 -1.00
C SER A 141 -8.52 4.70 -1.26
N PHE A 142 -7.76 3.76 -0.71
CA PHE A 142 -8.14 2.36 -0.76
C PHE A 142 -9.32 2.15 0.18
N GLN A 143 -10.41 1.65 -0.39
CA GLN A 143 -11.59 1.32 0.37
C GLN A 143 -11.43 -0.13 0.80
N LEU A 144 -11.11 -0.35 2.07
CA LEU A 144 -11.19 -1.67 2.69
C LEU A 144 -12.63 -2.14 2.56
N CYS A 145 -12.92 -2.90 1.51
CA CYS A 145 -14.05 -3.81 1.53
C CYS A 145 -13.59 -5.00 2.36
N THR A 146 -13.48 -4.80 3.68
CA THR A 146 -13.23 -5.89 4.62
C THR A 146 -14.23 -6.99 4.30
N PHE A 147 -13.73 -8.21 4.09
CA PHE A 147 -14.52 -9.42 3.88
C PHE A 147 -15.41 -9.62 5.12
N GLY A 148 -16.54 -8.90 5.22
CA GLY A 148 -17.44 -8.90 6.38
C GLY A 148 -17.82 -7.55 7.00
N ALA A 149 -17.32 -6.38 6.55
CA ALA A 149 -17.81 -5.08 7.06
C ALA A 149 -18.76 -4.45 6.03
N THR A 150 -19.99 -4.24 6.48
CA THR A 150 -21.11 -3.67 5.73
C THR A 150 -20.78 -2.33 5.09
N LEU A 151 -21.24 -2.19 3.84
CA LEU A 151 -21.44 -0.94 3.15
C LEU A 151 -22.29 -0.01 4.03
N GLU A 152 -21.70 1.02 4.60
CA GLU A 152 -22.45 2.23 4.96
C GLU A 152 -21.79 3.43 4.27
N SER A 153 -22.47 3.79 3.17
CA SER A 153 -22.59 5.06 2.46
C SER A 153 -21.37 5.98 2.36
#